data_AF-A0A526QBL1-F1
#
_entry.id   AF-A0A526QBL1-F1
#
_cell.length_a   1.000
_cell.length_b   1.000
_cell.length_c   1.000
_cell.angle_alpha   90.00
_cell.angle_beta   90.00
_cell.angle_gamma   90.00
#
_symmetry.space_group_name_H-M   'P 1'
#
loop_
_entity.id
_entity.type
_entity.pdbx_description
1 polymer ?
#
loop_
_entity_poly.entity_id
_entity_poly.type
_entity_poly.pdbx_seq_one_letter_code
_entity_poly.pdbx_strand_id
1 'polypeptide(L)' 'EAGWALAYGDFETEEAGARVGKAGIWAGTFDEPQDWRDTHGHGLVERKHGTLASIGDALRAFFSFR' A
#
# COMPACT_ATOMS: atom_id res chain seq x y z
N GLU A 1 -24.28 8.03 7.18
CA GLU A 1 -23.16 7.26 7.75
C GLU A 1 -22.07 8.16 8.29
N ALA A 2 -21.23 7.66 9.21
CA ALA A 2 -20.18 8.44 9.87
C ALA A 2 -18.88 8.59 9.04
N GLY A 3 -18.74 7.89 7.91
CA GLY A 3 -17.63 8.06 6.97
C GLY A 3 -16.30 7.44 7.40
N TRP A 4 -16.31 6.39 8.22
CA TRP A 4 -15.07 5.76 8.73
C TRP A 4 -14.59 4.56 7.90
N ALA A 5 -15.36 4.11 6.91
CA ALA A 5 -15.07 2.93 6.11
C ALA A 5 -15.40 3.18 4.62
N LEU A 6 -14.80 2.35 3.76
CA LEU A 6 -15.19 2.22 2.36
C LEU A 6 -16.42 1.32 2.25
N ALA A 7 -17.28 1.60 1.27
CA ALA A 7 -18.36 0.69 0.93
C ALA A 7 -17.80 -0.63 0.40
N TYR A 8 -18.52 -1.71 0.68
CA TYR A 8 -18.26 -3.01 0.07
C TYR A 8 -19.60 -3.67 -0.29
N GLY A 9 -19.80 -3.98 -1.57
CA GLY A 9 -21.11 -4.38 -2.07
C GLY A 9 -22.05 -3.17 -2.13
N ASP A 10 -23.31 -3.34 -1.76
CA ASP A 10 -24.41 -2.41 -2.04
C ASP A 10 -24.46 -1.12 -1.16
N PHE A 11 -23.32 -0.69 -0.58
CA PHE A 11 -23.24 0.48 0.32
C PHE A 11 -22.69 1.75 -0.37
N GLU A 12 -22.67 1.78 -1.71
CA GLU A 12 -22.03 2.89 -2.44
C GLU A 12 -22.77 4.22 -2.24
N THR A 13 -24.07 4.17 -1.94
CA THR A 13 -24.91 5.36 -1.76
C THR A 13 -24.55 6.11 -0.48
N GLU A 14 -24.27 5.37 0.59
CA GLU A 14 -23.95 5.94 1.87
C GLU A 14 -22.50 6.41 1.97
N GLU A 15 -21.57 5.73 1.29
CA GLU A 15 -20.22 6.23 1.06
C GLU A 15 -20.24 7.52 0.25
N ALA A 16 -21.05 7.61 -0.82
CA ALA A 16 -21.20 8.84 -1.59
C ALA A 16 -21.68 10.00 -0.70
N GLY A 17 -22.61 9.74 0.22
CA GLY A 17 -23.04 10.71 1.23
C GLY A 17 -21.90 11.16 2.15
N ALA A 18 -21.06 10.24 2.61
CA ALA A 18 -19.91 10.54 3.46
C ALA A 18 -18.79 11.29 2.72
N ARG A 19 -18.53 10.95 1.44
CA ARG A 19 -17.58 11.64 0.56
C ARG A 19 -17.99 13.08 0.31
N VAL A 20 -19.25 13.31 -0.08
CA VAL A 20 -19.79 14.68 -0.29
C VAL A 20 -19.81 15.47 1.01
N GLY A 21 -20.18 14.84 2.12
CA GLY A 21 -20.22 15.44 3.44
C GLY A 21 -18.85 15.69 4.08
N LYS A 22 -17.75 15.23 3.45
CA LYS A 22 -16.39 15.25 4.02
C LYS A 22 -16.36 14.69 5.45
N ALA A 23 -17.09 13.61 5.69
CA ALA A 23 -17.21 12.98 7.00
C ALA A 23 -16.13 11.91 7.21
N GLY A 24 -15.65 11.75 8.45
CA GLY A 24 -14.69 10.71 8.81
C GLY A 24 -13.38 10.78 8.01
N ILE A 25 -13.01 9.68 7.34
CA ILE A 25 -11.77 9.57 6.55
C ILE A 25 -11.75 10.55 5.37
N TRP A 26 -12.92 10.98 4.91
CA TRP A 26 -13.10 11.92 3.79
C TRP A 26 -12.94 13.40 4.20
N ALA A 27 -12.71 13.69 5.49
CA ALA A 27 -12.47 15.05 5.96
C ALA A 27 -11.16 15.65 5.41
N GLY A 28 -10.19 14.79 5.06
CA GLY A 28 -8.91 15.15 4.47
C GLY A 28 -8.74 14.64 3.04
N THR A 29 -7.50 14.60 2.57
CA THR A 29 -7.14 13.91 1.32
C THR A 29 -7.05 12.42 1.60
N PHE A 30 -8.00 11.66 1.09
CA PHE A 30 -8.01 10.21 1.17
C PHE A 30 -8.24 9.64 -0.23
N ASP A 31 -7.29 8.86 -0.71
CA ASP A 31 -7.41 8.09 -1.94
C ASP A 31 -7.87 6.67 -1.62
N GLU A 32 -8.82 6.16 -2.39
CA GLU A 32 -9.25 4.78 -2.28
C GLU A 32 -8.06 3.82 -2.56
N PRO A 33 -7.91 2.70 -1.82
CA PRO A 33 -6.74 1.83 -1.96
C PRO A 33 -6.52 1.27 -3.37
N GLN A 34 -7.57 1.17 -4.20
CA GLN A 34 -7.42 0.80 -5.61
C GLN A 34 -6.79 1.92 -6.42
N ASP A 35 -7.37 3.12 -6.37
CA ASP A 35 -6.84 4.32 -7.05
C ASP A 35 -5.41 4.63 -6.63
N TRP A 36 -5.09 4.47 -5.35
CA TRP A 36 -3.72 4.64 -4.86
C TRP A 36 -2.76 3.63 -5.50
N ARG A 37 -3.15 2.35 -5.63
CA ARG A 37 -2.33 1.34 -6.28
C ARG A 37 -2.21 1.56 -7.79
N ASP A 38 -3.24 2.03 -8.46
CA ASP A 38 -3.17 2.29 -9.90
C ASP A 38 -2.25 3.49 -10.20
N THR A 39 -2.24 4.48 -9.31
CA THR A 39 -1.39 5.69 -9.42
C THR A 39 0.04 5.49 -8.89
N HIS A 40 0.25 4.64 -7.88
CA HIS A 40 1.55 4.47 -7.20
C HIS A 40 2.19 3.07 -7.38
N GLY A 41 1.43 2.06 -7.80
CA GLY A 41 1.85 0.66 -7.86
C GLY A 41 2.87 0.33 -8.95
N HIS A 42 3.02 1.21 -9.95
CA HIS A 42 4.05 1.05 -10.99
C HIS A 42 5.45 1.53 -10.54
N GLY A 43 5.55 2.27 -9.42
CA GLY A 43 6.79 2.93 -8.99
C GLY A 43 7.55 2.23 -7.86
N LEU A 44 6.93 1.30 -7.13
CA LEU A 44 7.59 0.55 -6.07
C LEU A 44 8.10 -0.78 -6.62
N VAL A 45 9.09 -0.72 -7.52
CA VAL A 45 10.12 -1.76 -7.51
C VAL A 45 10.71 -1.67 -6.11
N GLU A 46 10.27 -2.58 -5.23
CA GLU A 46 10.88 -2.82 -3.93
C GLU A 46 12.39 -2.85 -4.18
N ARG A 47 13.11 -1.78 -3.81
CA ARG A 47 14.55 -1.75 -4.00
C ARG A 47 15.04 -2.90 -3.15
N LYS A 48 15.47 -3.99 -3.80
CA LYS A 48 16.07 -5.15 -3.14
C LYS A 48 17.04 -4.60 -2.09
N HIS A 49 16.64 -4.64 -0.82
CA HIS A 49 17.56 -4.54 0.30
C HIS A 49 18.43 -5.79 0.20
N GLY A 50 19.55 -5.68 -0.53
CA GLY A 50 20.30 -6.86 -0.90
C GLY A 50 21.70 -6.65 -1.43
N THR A 51 22.21 -5.42 -1.55
CA THR A 51 23.63 -5.22 -1.88
C THR A 51 24.56 -5.65 -0.73
N LEU A 52 24.08 -5.59 0.53
CA LEU A 52 24.81 -6.12 1.68
C LEU A 52 24.59 -7.63 1.89
N ALA A 53 23.40 -8.14 1.56
CA ALA A 53 23.12 -9.58 1.62
C ALA A 53 23.98 -10.37 0.62
N SER A 54 24.18 -9.83 -0.59
CA SER A 54 25.00 -10.49 -1.62
C SER A 54 26.48 -10.63 -1.23
N ILE A 55 27.01 -9.73 -0.40
CA ILE A 55 28.39 -9.83 0.11
C ILE A 55 28.50 -10.92 1.19
N GLY A 56 27.48 -11.03 2.06
CA GLY A 56 27.44 -12.07 3.09
C GLY A 56 27.34 -13.50 2.53
N ASP A 57 26.55 -13.68 1.47
CA ASP A 57 26.41 -14.99 0.81
C ASP A 57 27.70 -15.43 0.10
N ALA A 58 28.44 -14.49 -0.51
CA ALA A 58 29.73 -14.77 -1.13
C ALA A 58 30.78 -15.20 -0.10
N LEU A 59 30.78 -14.60 1.09
CA LEU A 59 31.67 -14.98 2.19
C LEU A 59 31.32 -16.38 2.73
N ARG A 60 30.03 -16.72 2.88
CA ARG A 60 29.58 -18.03 3.37
C ARG A 60 29.96 -19.17 2.42
N ALA A 61 29.83 -18.96 1.11
CA ALA A 61 30.23 -19.95 0.10
C ALA A 61 31.74 -20.23 0.12
N PHE A 62 32.56 -19.24 0.48
CA PHE A 62 34.02 -19.40 0.57
C PHE A 62 34.47 -20.22 1.79
N PHE A 63 33.70 -20.19 2.89
CA PHE A 63 34.01 -20.95 4.11
C PHE A 63 33.37 -22.34 4.19
N SER A 64 32.42 -22.69 3.31
CA SER A 64 31.81 -24.04 3.29
C SER A 64 32.63 -25.09 2.53
N PHE A 65 33.82 -24.74 2.06
CA PHE A 65 34.77 -25.67 1.44
C PHE A 65 35.90 -25.97 2.43
N ARG A 66 35.60 -26.79 3.44
CA ARG A 66 36.57 -27.54 4.24
C ARG A 66 35.97 -28.88 4.63
#